data_AF-A0A1N7C7Y0-F1
#
_entry.id   AF-A0A1N7C7Y0-F1
#
_cell.length_a   1.000
_cell.length_b   1.000
_cell.length_c   1.000
_cell.angle_alpha   90.00
_cell.angle_beta   90.00
_cell.angle_gamma   90.00
#
_symmetry.space_group_name_H-M   'P 1'
#
loop_
_entity.id
_entity.type
_entity.pdbx_description
1 polymer ?
#
loop_
_entity_poly.entity_id
_entity_poly.type
_entity_poly.pdbx_seq_one_letter_code
_entity_poly.pdbx_strand_id
1 'polypeptide(L)'
;MKFLMLHGINHNMFGKRDPKQYGTTTLAQIDGELQALAGELGVAVESFQTNYEGAMVERIHQAYFDGVDGVMLNAGAWTHYSYGIRDALAILTCPIVELHMSNIHAREAFRHHSVFADIVQGQIAGFGVDSYRLALRTAVNHTRGPDDRVRPMALQARAARRSCSRCSACCRRSAYTLRPWASMATVAGPRSSTSSVSRRNWAM
;
A
#
# COMPACT_ATOMS: atom_id res chain seq x y z
N MET A 1 -7.23 -12.74 -18.42
CA MET A 1 -6.97 -11.84 -17.29
C MET A 1 -5.48 -11.60 -17.18
N LYS A 2 -5.07 -10.35 -16.95
CA LYS A 2 -3.68 -9.88 -16.81
C LYS A 2 -3.43 -9.41 -15.38
N PHE A 3 -2.43 -9.96 -14.72
CA PHE A 3 -2.02 -9.60 -13.37
C PHE A 3 -0.63 -8.96 -13.38
N LEU A 4 -0.37 -8.08 -12.42
CA LEU A 4 0.91 -7.40 -12.26
C LEU A 4 1.54 -7.76 -10.91
N MET A 5 2.76 -8.29 -10.93
CA MET A 5 3.59 -8.51 -9.76
C MET A 5 4.56 -7.34 -9.58
N LEU A 6 4.39 -6.60 -8.49
CA LEU A 6 5.25 -5.47 -8.11
C LEU A 6 6.22 -5.88 -7.01
N HIS A 7 7.50 -5.92 -7.35
CA HIS A 7 8.60 -6.20 -6.44
C HIS A 7 9.28 -4.89 -6.01
N GLY A 8 9.26 -4.62 -4.71
CA GLY A 8 9.79 -3.39 -4.14
C GLY A 8 11.30 -3.39 -3.91
N ILE A 9 11.69 -2.49 -3.01
CA ILE A 9 13.08 -2.17 -2.72
C ILE A 9 13.86 -3.39 -2.19
N ASN A 10 15.08 -3.56 -2.70
CA ASN A 10 16.06 -4.60 -2.40
C ASN A 10 15.74 -6.02 -2.90
N HIS A 11 14.60 -6.28 -3.55
CA HIS A 11 14.25 -7.64 -4.00
C HIS A 11 15.15 -8.15 -5.13
N ASN A 12 15.79 -7.26 -5.89
CA ASN A 12 16.85 -7.62 -6.83
C ASN A 12 18.07 -8.31 -6.18
N MET A 13 18.16 -8.29 -4.85
CA MET A 13 19.22 -8.93 -4.05
C MET A 13 18.83 -10.31 -3.51
N PHE A 14 17.62 -10.81 -3.80
CA PHE A 14 17.25 -12.19 -3.44
C PHE A 14 18.20 -13.21 -4.08
N GLY A 15 18.65 -14.18 -3.28
CA GLY A 15 19.64 -15.19 -3.65
C GLY A 15 21.07 -14.68 -3.79
N LYS A 16 21.34 -13.38 -3.57
CA LYS A 16 22.69 -12.77 -3.68
C LYS A 16 23.32 -12.41 -2.34
N ARG A 17 22.57 -12.55 -1.25
CA ARG A 17 23.04 -12.30 0.13
C ARG A 17 23.49 -13.60 0.79
N ASP A 18 24.01 -13.52 2.02
CA ASP A 18 24.40 -14.71 2.79
C ASP A 18 23.24 -15.73 2.79
N PRO A 19 23.41 -16.89 2.13
CA PRO A 19 22.36 -17.88 1.99
C PRO A 19 21.85 -18.41 3.33
N LYS A 20 22.70 -18.44 4.36
CA LYS A 20 22.33 -18.92 5.70
C LYS A 20 21.23 -18.06 6.34
N GLN A 21 21.20 -16.77 6.00
CA GLN A 21 20.25 -15.81 6.57
C GLN A 21 19.06 -15.52 5.65
N TYR A 22 19.26 -15.53 4.32
CA TYR A 22 18.25 -15.04 3.37
C TYR A 22 17.76 -16.09 2.36
N GLY A 23 18.28 -17.31 2.43
CA GLY A 23 17.98 -18.37 1.47
C GLY A 23 18.68 -18.17 0.13
N THR A 24 18.51 -19.14 -0.76
CA THR A 24 19.16 -19.19 -2.08
C THR A 24 18.23 -18.77 -3.22
N THR A 25 16.93 -18.62 -2.96
CA THR A 25 15.96 -18.31 -4.01
C THR A 25 16.19 -16.93 -4.59
N THR A 26 16.32 -16.86 -5.90
CA THR A 26 16.49 -15.63 -6.67
C THR A 26 15.14 -15.06 -7.10
N LEU A 27 15.11 -13.75 -7.40
CA LEU A 27 13.91 -13.12 -7.94
C LEU A 27 13.45 -13.76 -9.26
N ALA A 28 14.39 -14.15 -10.12
CA ALA A 28 14.09 -14.82 -11.38
C ALA A 28 13.42 -16.19 -11.19
N GLN A 29 13.80 -16.95 -10.14
CA GLN A 29 13.14 -18.21 -9.80
C GLN A 29 11.70 -17.96 -9.31
N ILE A 30 11.49 -16.95 -8.49
CA ILE A 30 10.15 -16.55 -8.03
C ILE A 30 9.26 -16.18 -9.21
N ASP A 31 9.77 -15.35 -10.13
CA ASP A 31 9.04 -14.98 -11.34
C ASP A 31 8.75 -16.21 -12.22
N GLY A 32 9.69 -17.14 -12.37
CA GLY A 32 9.48 -18.41 -13.08
C GLY A 32 8.38 -19.27 -12.47
N GLU A 33 8.34 -19.39 -11.14
CA GLU A 33 7.25 -20.11 -10.44
C GLU A 33 5.90 -19.43 -10.62
N LEU A 34 5.86 -18.08 -10.60
CA LEU A 34 4.65 -17.32 -10.87
C LEU A 34 4.15 -17.52 -12.30
N GLN A 35 5.05 -17.55 -13.30
CA GLN A 35 4.68 -17.82 -14.69
C GLN A 35 4.12 -19.23 -14.88
N ALA A 36 4.74 -20.24 -14.26
CA ALA A 36 4.24 -21.61 -14.31
C ALA A 36 2.83 -21.71 -13.71
N LEU A 37 2.62 -21.13 -12.52
CA LEU A 37 1.32 -21.09 -11.87
C LEU A 37 0.28 -20.28 -12.66
N ALA A 38 0.69 -19.18 -13.30
CA ALA A 38 -0.18 -18.39 -14.16
C ALA A 38 -0.70 -19.24 -15.34
N GLY A 39 0.17 -20.07 -15.92
CA GLY A 39 -0.19 -21.04 -16.95
C GLY A 39 -1.23 -22.05 -16.46
N GLU A 40 -1.05 -22.63 -15.28
CA GLU A 40 -2.03 -23.53 -14.65
C GLU A 40 -3.39 -22.86 -14.41
N LEU A 41 -3.37 -21.57 -14.04
CA LEU A 41 -4.58 -20.80 -13.73
C LEU A 41 -5.26 -20.19 -14.97
N GLY A 42 -4.62 -20.25 -16.14
CA GLY A 42 -5.11 -19.65 -17.39
C GLY A 42 -5.10 -18.12 -17.37
N VAL A 43 -4.08 -17.51 -16.76
CA VAL A 43 -3.91 -16.05 -16.65
C VAL A 43 -2.52 -15.62 -17.10
N ALA A 44 -2.33 -14.33 -17.36
CA ALA A 44 -1.02 -13.75 -17.64
C ALA A 44 -0.51 -12.99 -16.41
N VAL A 45 0.79 -13.09 -16.11
CA VAL A 45 1.46 -12.29 -15.07
C VAL A 45 2.59 -11.51 -15.70
N GLU A 46 2.64 -10.21 -15.42
CA GLU A 46 3.79 -9.36 -15.74
C GLU A 46 4.50 -9.01 -14.44
N SER A 47 5.82 -9.11 -14.37
CA SER A 47 6.60 -8.75 -13.19
C SER A 47 7.39 -7.47 -13.42
N PHE A 48 7.42 -6.61 -12.41
CA PHE A 48 8.21 -5.39 -12.39
C PHE A 48 8.93 -5.23 -11.04
N GLN A 49 10.22 -4.91 -11.09
CA GLN A 49 11.03 -4.63 -9.90
C GLN A 49 11.71 -3.28 -10.02
N THR A 50 11.76 -2.54 -8.91
CA THR A 50 12.57 -1.32 -8.82
C THR A 50 13.02 -1.03 -7.40
N ASN A 51 14.14 -0.32 -7.29
CA ASN A 51 14.63 0.27 -6.04
C ASN A 51 14.30 1.76 -5.92
N TYR A 52 13.60 2.32 -6.90
CA TYR A 52 13.23 3.74 -6.96
C TYR A 52 11.72 3.89 -6.73
N GLU A 53 11.34 4.60 -5.68
CA GLU A 53 9.93 4.78 -5.29
C GLU A 53 9.11 5.45 -6.40
N GLY A 54 9.66 6.49 -7.04
CA GLY A 54 9.01 7.16 -8.17
C GLY A 54 8.76 6.21 -9.35
N ALA A 55 9.71 5.33 -9.68
CA ALA A 55 9.51 4.35 -10.74
C ALA A 55 8.43 3.30 -10.40
N MET A 56 8.25 2.99 -9.11
CA MET A 56 7.15 2.12 -8.66
C MET A 56 5.80 2.82 -8.87
N VAL A 57 5.72 4.10 -8.47
CA VAL A 57 4.53 4.94 -8.69
C VAL A 57 4.18 5.03 -10.17
N GLU A 58 5.16 5.32 -11.05
CA GLU A 58 4.91 5.37 -12.50
C GLU A 58 4.45 4.03 -13.06
N ARG A 59 5.01 2.90 -12.59
CA ARG A 59 4.53 1.58 -13.02
C ARG A 59 3.09 1.34 -12.56
N ILE A 60 2.71 1.77 -11.36
CA ILE A 60 1.34 1.67 -10.84
C ILE A 60 0.39 2.50 -11.71
N HIS A 61 0.75 3.74 -12.05
CA HIS A 61 -0.04 4.57 -12.96
C HIS A 61 -0.19 3.92 -14.34
N GLN A 62 0.88 3.34 -14.89
CA GLN A 62 0.81 2.60 -16.14
C GLN A 62 -0.16 1.41 -16.05
N ALA A 63 -0.22 0.72 -14.90
CA ALA A 63 -1.13 -0.40 -14.69
C ALA A 63 -2.62 -0.01 -14.81
N TYR A 64 -2.95 1.23 -14.44
CA TYR A 64 -4.30 1.78 -14.65
C TYR A 64 -4.65 1.85 -16.13
N PHE A 65 -3.73 2.37 -16.96
CA PHE A 65 -3.93 2.46 -18.41
C PHE A 65 -3.86 1.10 -19.11
N ASP A 66 -3.04 0.17 -18.61
CA ASP A 66 -2.95 -1.21 -19.10
C ASP A 66 -4.24 -2.01 -18.85
N GLY A 67 -5.10 -1.56 -17.92
CA GLY A 67 -6.32 -2.26 -17.54
C GLY A 67 -6.06 -3.63 -16.89
N VAL A 68 -5.08 -3.71 -15.98
CA VAL A 68 -4.78 -4.99 -15.30
C VAL A 68 -5.93 -5.43 -14.40
N ASP A 69 -6.18 -6.73 -14.37
CA ASP A 69 -7.27 -7.37 -13.63
C ASP A 69 -6.98 -7.57 -12.13
N GLY A 70 -5.72 -7.41 -11.72
CA GLY A 70 -5.30 -7.46 -10.33
C GLY A 70 -3.80 -7.21 -10.14
N VAL A 71 -3.43 -6.81 -8.92
CA VAL A 71 -2.06 -6.50 -8.54
C VAL A 71 -1.64 -7.34 -7.34
N MET A 72 -0.44 -7.89 -7.41
CA MET A 72 0.27 -8.48 -6.28
C MET A 72 1.43 -7.56 -5.93
N LEU A 73 1.55 -7.19 -4.66
CA LEU A 73 2.56 -6.24 -4.21
C LEU A 73 3.37 -6.82 -3.06
N ASN A 74 4.68 -6.91 -3.25
CA ASN A 74 5.62 -6.97 -2.14
C ASN A 74 6.48 -5.71 -2.21
N ALA A 75 6.15 -4.68 -1.42
CA ALA A 75 6.86 -3.40 -1.48
C ALA A 75 8.18 -3.39 -0.69
N GLY A 76 8.52 -4.49 -0.01
CA GLY A 76 9.67 -4.54 0.88
C GLY A 76 9.53 -3.52 2.00
N ALA A 77 10.56 -2.68 2.20
CA ALA A 77 10.57 -1.69 3.28
C ALA A 77 9.52 -0.58 3.11
N TRP A 78 9.13 -0.25 1.87
CA TRP A 78 8.16 0.83 1.58
C TRP A 78 6.79 0.60 2.20
N THR A 79 6.44 -0.65 2.46
CA THR A 79 5.25 -1.05 3.23
C THR A 79 5.04 -0.24 4.50
N HIS A 80 6.12 0.15 5.16
CA HIS A 80 6.03 0.74 6.49
C HIS A 80 5.94 2.26 6.49
N TYR A 81 6.12 2.93 5.34
CA TYR A 81 6.22 4.40 5.31
C TYR A 81 5.86 5.09 3.98
N SER A 82 5.72 4.37 2.86
CA SER A 82 5.50 5.00 1.56
C SER A 82 4.02 5.30 1.32
N TYR A 83 3.57 6.46 1.82
CA TYR A 83 2.25 6.99 1.49
C TYR A 83 2.13 7.36 0.00
N GLY A 84 3.24 7.67 -0.67
CA GLY A 84 3.25 7.91 -2.12
C GLY A 84 2.82 6.68 -2.93
N ILE A 85 3.40 5.51 -2.63
CA ILE A 85 2.98 4.25 -3.26
C ILE A 85 1.54 3.89 -2.85
N ARG A 86 1.16 4.10 -1.58
CA ARG A 86 -0.20 3.86 -1.10
C ARG A 86 -1.23 4.63 -1.93
N ASP A 87 -1.01 5.93 -2.10
CA ASP A 87 -1.95 6.79 -2.80
C ASP A 87 -1.99 6.47 -4.31
N ALA A 88 -0.86 6.07 -4.90
CA ALA A 88 -0.82 5.57 -6.28
C ALA A 88 -1.63 4.26 -6.44
N LEU A 89 -1.51 3.32 -5.49
CA LEU A 89 -2.26 2.06 -5.49
C LEU A 89 -3.77 2.32 -5.35
N ALA A 90 -4.16 3.29 -4.54
CA ALA A 90 -5.57 3.64 -4.32
C ALA A 90 -6.29 4.18 -5.58
N ILE A 91 -5.55 4.53 -6.65
CA ILE A 91 -6.12 4.91 -7.96
C ILE A 91 -6.61 3.68 -8.71
N LEU A 92 -6.02 2.50 -8.47
CA LEU A 92 -6.41 1.28 -9.15
C LEU A 92 -7.79 0.82 -8.71
N THR A 93 -8.58 0.34 -9.67
CA THR A 93 -9.93 -0.20 -9.44
C THR A 93 -9.94 -1.73 -9.32
N CYS A 94 -8.82 -2.38 -9.62
CA CYS A 94 -8.66 -3.82 -9.53
C CYS A 94 -8.19 -4.26 -8.13
N PRO A 95 -8.42 -5.53 -7.73
CA PRO A 95 -7.98 -6.02 -6.43
C PRO A 95 -6.46 -6.00 -6.28
N ILE A 96 -6.00 -5.58 -5.10
CA ILE A 96 -4.59 -5.54 -4.73
C ILE A 96 -4.37 -6.53 -3.57
N VAL A 97 -3.40 -7.43 -3.72
CA VAL A 97 -2.98 -8.36 -2.66
C VAL A 97 -1.57 -8.00 -2.23
N GLU A 98 -1.42 -7.65 -0.96
CA GLU A 98 -0.10 -7.40 -0.37
C GLU A 98 0.50 -8.72 0.14
N LEU A 99 1.80 -8.91 -0.10
CA LEU A 99 2.51 -10.11 0.32
C LEU A 99 3.92 -9.80 0.83
N HIS A 100 4.37 -10.64 1.76
CA HIS A 100 5.70 -10.62 2.36
C HIS A 100 6.23 -12.03 2.52
N MET A 101 7.50 -12.25 2.16
CA MET A 101 8.16 -13.54 2.42
C MET A 101 8.33 -13.80 3.92
N SER A 102 8.78 -12.78 4.67
CA SER A 102 8.93 -12.86 6.13
C SER A 102 7.64 -12.52 6.86
N ASN A 103 7.47 -13.02 8.08
CA ASN A 103 6.42 -12.54 8.98
C ASN A 103 6.81 -11.17 9.52
N ILE A 104 6.24 -10.09 8.97
CA ILE A 104 6.56 -8.71 9.37
C ILE A 104 6.14 -8.39 10.81
N HIS A 105 5.14 -9.09 11.36
CA HIS A 105 4.66 -8.90 12.73
C HIS A 105 5.54 -9.57 13.78
N ALA A 106 6.38 -10.54 13.39
CA ALA A 106 7.37 -11.16 14.27
C ALA A 106 8.70 -10.38 14.33
N ARG A 107 8.75 -9.20 13.70
CA ARG A 107 9.97 -8.40 13.55
C ARG A 107 9.93 -7.13 14.41
N GLU A 108 10.81 -6.17 14.12
CA GLU A 108 10.88 -4.89 14.82
C GLU A 108 9.55 -4.13 14.76
N ALA A 109 9.21 -3.37 15.80
CA ALA A 109 7.89 -2.73 15.94
C ALA A 109 7.50 -1.82 14.75
N PHE A 110 8.47 -1.16 14.12
CA PHE A 110 8.21 -0.31 12.95
C PHE A 110 7.73 -1.10 11.72
N ARG A 111 7.88 -2.44 11.71
CA ARG A 111 7.43 -3.31 10.62
C ARG A 111 6.03 -3.87 10.81
N HIS A 112 5.46 -3.69 12.00
CA HIS A 112 4.14 -4.23 12.31
C HIS A 112 3.03 -3.48 11.58
N HIS A 113 3.30 -2.23 11.19
CA HIS A 113 2.38 -1.39 10.46
C HIS A 113 2.68 -1.42 8.96
N SER A 114 1.65 -1.70 8.17
CA SER A 114 1.63 -1.49 6.72
C SER A 114 0.73 -0.31 6.42
N VAL A 115 1.24 0.66 5.67
CA VAL A 115 0.46 1.82 5.21
C VAL A 115 -0.51 1.45 4.09
N PHE A 116 -0.45 0.22 3.55
CA PHE A 116 -1.35 -0.28 2.51
C PHE A 116 -2.52 -1.11 3.05
N ALA A 117 -2.48 -1.47 4.34
CA ALA A 117 -3.40 -2.44 4.95
C ALA A 117 -4.89 -2.10 4.77
N ASP A 118 -5.22 -0.82 4.63
CA ASP A 118 -6.59 -0.31 4.49
C ASP A 118 -7.10 -0.30 3.03
N ILE A 119 -6.22 -0.45 2.04
CA ILE A 119 -6.57 -0.39 0.61
C ILE A 119 -6.41 -1.72 -0.13
N VAL A 120 -5.77 -2.72 0.48
CA VAL A 120 -5.57 -4.05 -0.10
C VAL A 120 -6.67 -5.03 0.34
N GLN A 121 -6.90 -6.08 -0.46
CA GLN A 121 -7.88 -7.12 -0.12
C GLN A 121 -7.43 -8.00 1.06
N GLY A 122 -6.12 -8.09 1.26
CA GLY A 122 -5.53 -8.83 2.36
C GLY A 122 -4.02 -8.83 2.29
N GLN A 123 -3.41 -9.26 3.40
CA GLN A 123 -1.98 -9.42 3.55
C GLN A 123 -1.63 -10.89 3.74
N ILE A 124 -0.62 -11.35 3.01
CA ILE A 124 -0.03 -12.69 3.15
C ILE A 124 1.41 -12.52 3.63
N ALA A 125 1.72 -12.90 4.86
CA ALA A 125 3.05 -12.72 5.43
C ALA A 125 3.58 -13.98 6.10
N GLY A 126 4.86 -14.28 5.88
CA GLY A 126 5.58 -15.32 6.64
C GLY A 126 5.65 -16.71 6.03
N PHE A 127 5.17 -16.89 4.80
CA PHE A 127 5.21 -18.19 4.10
C PHE A 127 6.39 -18.30 3.12
N GLY A 128 7.37 -17.40 3.17
CA GLY A 128 8.51 -17.43 2.26
C GLY A 128 8.07 -17.26 0.81
N VAL A 129 8.59 -18.11 -0.08
CA VAL A 129 8.24 -18.09 -1.51
C VAL A 129 6.76 -18.42 -1.74
N ASP A 130 6.14 -19.23 -0.87
CA ASP A 130 4.72 -19.56 -0.98
C ASP A 130 3.80 -18.34 -0.90
N SER A 131 4.23 -17.26 -0.24
CA SER A 131 3.46 -16.01 -0.20
C SER A 131 3.14 -15.49 -1.61
N TYR A 132 4.04 -15.67 -2.59
CA TYR A 132 3.81 -15.29 -3.98
C TYR A 132 2.77 -16.16 -4.67
N ARG A 133 2.84 -17.48 -4.47
CA ARG A 133 1.88 -18.45 -5.04
C ARG A 133 0.48 -18.24 -4.48
N LEU A 134 0.39 -18.01 -3.18
CA LEU A 134 -0.86 -17.72 -2.49
C LEU A 134 -1.45 -16.39 -2.96
N ALA A 135 -0.63 -15.36 -3.16
CA ALA A 135 -1.09 -14.07 -3.65
C ALA A 135 -1.70 -14.17 -5.05
N LEU A 136 -1.06 -14.90 -5.98
CA LEU A 136 -1.59 -15.07 -7.33
C LEU A 136 -2.94 -15.79 -7.33
N ARG A 137 -3.05 -16.91 -6.59
CA ARG A 137 -4.33 -17.63 -6.47
C ARG A 137 -5.42 -16.74 -5.88
N THR A 138 -5.10 -15.97 -4.84
CA THR A 138 -6.06 -15.11 -4.16
C THR A 138 -6.51 -13.94 -5.04
N ALA A 139 -5.58 -13.32 -5.79
CA ALA A 139 -5.88 -12.25 -6.73
C ALA A 139 -6.79 -12.75 -7.85
N VAL A 140 -6.46 -13.90 -8.47
CA VAL A 140 -7.28 -14.53 -9.51
C VAL A 140 -8.69 -14.85 -9.02
N ASN A 141 -8.81 -15.39 -7.80
CA ASN A 141 -10.11 -15.69 -7.21
C ASN A 141 -10.93 -14.42 -6.96
N HIS A 142 -10.33 -13.33 -6.47
CA HIS A 142 -11.03 -12.05 -6.29
C HIS A 142 -11.57 -11.47 -7.60
N THR A 143 -10.84 -11.62 -8.71
CA THR A 143 -11.29 -11.13 -10.02
C THR A 143 -12.43 -11.97 -10.60
N ARG A 144 -12.46 -13.28 -10.34
CA ARG A 144 -13.51 -14.19 -10.86
C ARG A 144 -14.87 -14.04 -10.18
N GLY A 145 -14.97 -13.19 -9.15
CA GLY A 145 -16.17 -12.99 -8.36
C GLY A 145 -16.10 -13.67 -6.99
N PRO A 146 -16.99 -13.33 -6.05
CA PRO A 146 -16.96 -13.87 -4.70
C PRO A 146 -17.09 -15.41 -4.72
N ASP A 147 -16.22 -16.08 -3.96
CA ASP A 147 -16.38 -17.50 -3.69
C ASP A 147 -17.63 -17.70 -2.82
N ASP A 148 -18.66 -18.35 -3.37
CA ASP A 148 -19.91 -18.64 -2.65
C ASP A 148 -19.70 -19.44 -1.36
N ARG A 149 -18.52 -20.06 -1.17
CA ARG A 149 -18.14 -20.79 0.04
C ARG A 149 -17.79 -19.88 1.23
N VAL A 150 -17.33 -18.65 0.98
CA VAL A 150 -16.92 -17.72 2.04
C VAL A 150 -17.48 -16.35 1.72
N ARG A 151 -18.59 -15.99 2.37
CA ARG A 151 -19.07 -14.61 2.33
C ARG A 151 -18.11 -13.76 3.16
N PRO A 152 -17.39 -12.77 2.59
CA PRO A 152 -16.69 -11.81 3.42
C PRO A 152 -17.71 -11.23 4.39
N MET A 153 -17.39 -11.25 5.68
CA MET A 153 -18.17 -10.55 6.67
C MET A 153 -18.10 -9.09 6.24
N ALA A 154 -19.16 -8.64 5.56
CA ALA A 154 -19.19 -7.38 4.86
C ALA A 154 -18.57 -6.32 5.78
N LEU A 155 -17.66 -5.51 5.23
CA LEU A 155 -17.37 -4.22 5.82
C LEU A 155 -18.72 -3.49 5.90
N GLN A 156 -19.45 -3.64 7.01
CA GLN A 156 -20.77 -3.02 7.25
C GLN A 156 -20.64 -1.50 7.46
N ALA A 157 -19.51 -0.91 7.07
CA ALA A 157 -19.26 0.51 7.16
C ALA A 157 -19.19 1.10 5.74
N ARG A 158 -20.35 1.54 5.25
CA ARG A 158 -20.62 2.58 4.21
C ARG A 158 -21.72 2.20 3.21
N ALA A 159 -22.85 1.70 3.72
CA ALA A 159 -24.12 1.76 2.99
C ALA A 159 -25.31 2.09 3.92
N ALA A 160 -25.12 3.05 4.83
CA ALA A 160 -26.21 3.69 5.57
C ALA A 160 -26.34 5.17 5.14
N ARG A 161 -26.63 5.38 3.85
CA ARG A 161 -27.43 6.53 3.42
C ARG A 161 -28.62 5.99 2.63
N ARG A 162 -29.42 5.16 3.30
CA ARG A 162 -30.78 4.93 2.85
C ARG A 162 -31.58 6.19 3.18
N SER A 163 -32.15 6.74 2.12
CA SER A 163 -33.13 7.81 2.11
C SER A 163 -34.12 7.70 3.27
N CYS A 164 -34.03 8.62 4.23
CA CYS A 164 -35.15 8.87 5.12
C CYS A 164 -36.20 9.66 4.33
N SER A 165 -37.21 8.98 3.79
CA SER A 165 -38.36 9.61 3.13
C SER A 165 -39.44 10.09 4.11
N ARG A 166 -39.16 10.10 5.42
CA ARG A 166 -40.10 10.58 6.45
C ARG A 166 -39.38 11.22 7.64
N CYS A 167 -38.85 12.44 7.48
CA CYS A 167 -38.81 13.42 8.56
C CYS A 167 -38.36 14.80 8.05
N SER A 168 -39.30 15.61 7.57
CA SER A 168 -39.04 17.02 7.21
C SER A 168 -38.75 17.94 8.40
N ALA A 169 -38.67 17.40 9.63
CA ALA A 169 -38.44 18.19 10.85
C ALA A 169 -37.07 17.98 11.54
N CYS A 170 -36.26 16.98 11.15
CA CYS A 170 -35.02 16.65 11.88
C CYS A 170 -33.72 17.26 11.28
N CYS A 171 -33.78 17.88 10.08
CA CYS A 171 -32.60 18.41 9.37
C CYS A 171 -32.36 19.92 9.51
N ARG A 172 -32.91 20.60 10.53
CA ARG A 172 -32.57 22.02 10.80
C ARG A 172 -32.07 22.20 12.22
N ARG A 173 -30.76 22.00 12.40
CA ARG A 173 -29.85 22.72 13.32
C ARG A 173 -28.50 22.00 13.39
N SER A 174 -27.60 22.35 12.47
CA SER A 174 -26.18 22.54 12.80
C SER A 174 -25.51 23.28 11.65
N ALA A 175 -25.82 24.56 11.55
CA ALA A 175 -24.97 25.53 10.89
C ALA A 175 -24.31 26.33 12.01
N TYR A 176 -23.23 25.81 12.58
CA TYR A 176 -22.35 26.65 13.38
C TYR A 176 -21.47 27.45 12.42
N THR A 177 -21.75 28.73 12.43
CA THR A 177 -21.15 29.81 11.67
C THR A 177 -19.64 29.91 11.88
N LEU A 178 -18.90 29.95 10.77
CA LEU A 178 -17.60 30.61 10.70
C LEU A 178 -17.77 32.08 11.12
N ARG A 179 -16.98 32.56 12.09
CA ARG A 179 -16.73 33.97 12.31
C ARG A 179 -15.22 34.27 12.22
N PRO A 180 -14.83 35.40 11.60
CA PRO A 180 -13.44 35.71 11.28
C PRO A 180 -12.73 36.41 12.44
N TRP A 181 -11.40 36.19 12.55
CA TRP A 181 -10.54 36.88 13.52
C TRP A 181 -9.65 37.91 12.81
N ALA A 182 -9.97 39.18 12.97
CA ALA A 182 -9.16 40.38 12.76
C ALA A 182 -9.88 41.51 13.54
N SER A 183 -9.29 42.47 14.26
CA SER A 183 -7.91 42.91 14.49
C SER A 183 -7.87 43.87 15.70
N MET A 184 -6.69 44.01 16.31
CA MET A 184 -6.11 45.20 16.99
C MET A 184 -6.67 45.74 18.32
N ALA A 185 -5.80 45.79 19.35
CA ALA A 185 -5.20 47.04 19.82
C ALA A 185 -3.94 46.82 20.69
N THR A 186 -2.96 47.67 20.43
CA THR A 186 -1.64 47.96 21.03
C THR A 186 -1.59 48.19 22.55
N VAL A 187 -0.45 47.90 23.20
CA VAL A 187 0.44 48.89 23.91
C VAL A 187 1.87 48.32 24.14
N ALA A 188 2.84 49.16 23.77
CA ALA A 188 4.29 49.30 24.03
C ALA A 188 5.15 48.30 24.86
N GLY A 189 6.38 48.07 24.36
CA GLY A 189 7.54 47.47 25.07
C GLY A 189 8.27 48.45 26.02
N PRO A 190 9.57 48.26 26.40
CA PRO A 190 10.67 47.92 25.47
C PRO A 190 11.85 47.06 26.00
N ARG A 191 12.77 46.71 25.05
CA ARG A 191 14.23 46.41 25.15
C ARG A 191 14.67 45.17 25.97
N SER A 192 15.79 44.50 25.72
CA SER A 192 16.70 44.22 24.60
C SER A 192 17.80 43.33 25.20
N SER A 193 18.20 42.22 24.57
CA SER A 193 19.61 41.81 24.51
C SER A 193 19.80 40.57 23.62
N THR A 194 20.82 40.69 22.80
CA THR A 194 21.36 39.74 21.84
C THR A 194 22.15 38.62 22.51
N SER A 195 22.05 37.40 22.00
CA SER A 195 23.23 36.53 21.89
C SER A 195 23.10 35.55 20.72
N SER A 196 24.16 35.52 19.92
CA SER A 196 24.42 34.73 18.73
C SER A 196 24.91 33.32 19.08
N VAL A 197 24.43 32.28 18.39
CA VAL A 197 25.15 30.99 18.30
C VAL A 197 25.08 30.41 16.89
N SER A 198 26.21 30.57 16.18
CA SER A 198 26.96 29.62 15.35
C SER A 198 26.20 28.61 14.45
N ARG A 199 26.38 28.82 13.13
CA ARG A 199 26.26 27.83 12.06
C ARG A 199 27.37 26.77 12.20
N ARG A 200 27.04 25.48 12.04
CA ARG A 200 28.02 24.41 11.80
C ARG A 200 27.94 23.97 10.34
N ASN A 201 29.10 24.01 9.70
CA ASN A 201 29.39 23.49 8.37
C ASN A 201 29.16 21.98 8.31
N TRP A 202 28.61 21.51 7.19
CA TRP A 202 28.79 20.14 6.70
C TRP A 202 29.63 20.22 5.44
N ALA A 203 30.84 19.70 5.52
CA ALA A 203 31.74 19.42 4.41
C ALA A 203 32.47 18.10 4.69
N MET A 204 32.66 17.33 3.62
CA MET A 204 33.12 15.93 3.49
C MET A 204 32.02 14.87 3.62
#